data_AF-A0A972AUS9-F1
#
_entry.id   AF-A0A972AUS9-F1
#
_cell.length_a   1.000
_cell.length_b   1.000
_cell.length_c   1.000
_cell.angle_alpha   90.00
_cell.angle_beta   90.00
_cell.angle_gamma   90.00
#
_symmetry.space_group_name_H-M   'P 1'
#
loop_
_entity.id
_entity.type
_entity.pdbx_description
1 polymer ?
#
loop_
_entity_poly.entity_id
_entity_poly.type
_entity_poly.pdbx_seq_one_letter_code
_entity_poly.pdbx_strand_id
1 'polypeptide(L)'
;MNGRMKEFLLPLLCFAASLLVCACSGCDSNVLRTVNVLQGRDRLPPRLECLESVGSREVRIVFDEPVTLVRKNFQYGAMNDRNMISVILDKVLSPGEKVRLSGAVMDENGNRMSFDGEVYGFNNHIPEVLISEITTGGTEKSPDRTEIAVLSDGNMAGMCLCDGIRTDFLNWFVFPDCPVKKGDYVVVCWGQSWKPGYDGVKVMECNGKGNPSQFNGIQTLYQSPSANSKLVDCVVYANHDGSAYAKFGSQAVQNRVSTAVQLGFWNIQQGAEEITGLCGVNSARTTATRSISRYFPYVDTDSMKDWYVTQTSGSTFGRDNTSDPY
;
A
#
# COMPACT_ATOMS: atom_id res chain seq x y z
N MET A 1 -82.65 23.33 -33.09
CA MET A 1 -82.13 22.53 -31.96
C MET A 1 -80.59 22.43 -31.98
N ASN A 2 -79.82 23.53 -32.14
CA ASN A 2 -78.34 23.45 -32.27
C ASN A 2 -77.53 24.37 -31.32
N GLY A 3 -78.17 25.09 -30.39
CA GLY A 3 -77.47 25.99 -29.45
C GLY A 3 -77.16 25.36 -28.08
N ARG A 4 -78.12 24.64 -27.49
CA ARG A 4 -78.04 24.18 -26.09
C ARG A 4 -77.16 22.95 -25.83
N MET A 5 -76.78 22.19 -26.86
CA MET A 5 -75.90 21.01 -26.69
C MET A 5 -74.41 21.40 -26.57
N LYS A 6 -74.00 22.56 -27.11
CA LYS A 6 -72.60 23.00 -27.08
C LYS A 6 -72.16 23.54 -25.72
N GLU A 7 -73.08 24.12 -24.94
CA GLU A 7 -72.79 24.70 -23.63
C GLU A 7 -72.49 23.64 -22.54
N PHE A 8 -72.95 22.40 -22.71
CA PHE A 8 -72.64 21.30 -21.79
C PHE A 8 -71.46 20.43 -22.23
N LEU A 9 -71.13 20.40 -23.52
CA LEU A 9 -70.03 19.59 -24.05
C LEU A 9 -68.65 20.16 -23.72
N LEU A 10 -68.50 21.49 -23.71
CA LEU A 10 -67.23 22.15 -23.42
C LEU A 10 -66.75 21.94 -21.97
N PRO A 11 -67.58 22.12 -20.92
CA PRO A 11 -67.15 21.84 -19.56
C PRO A 11 -66.90 20.34 -19.32
N LEU A 12 -67.63 19.44 -19.99
CA LEU A 12 -67.42 17.99 -19.89
C LEU A 12 -66.08 17.56 -20.53
N LEU A 13 -65.71 18.15 -21.66
CA LEU A 13 -64.42 17.94 -22.32
C LEU A 13 -63.26 18.50 -21.49
N CYS A 14 -63.43 19.68 -20.87
CA CYS A 14 -62.45 20.22 -19.95
C CYS A 14 -62.29 19.32 -18.70
N PHE A 15 -63.38 18.79 -18.15
CA PHE A 15 -63.32 17.88 -17.00
C PHE A 15 -62.64 16.54 -17.35
N ALA A 16 -62.94 15.99 -18.53
CA ALA A 16 -62.30 14.78 -19.03
C ALA A 16 -60.80 14.99 -19.35
N ALA A 17 -60.43 16.15 -19.90
CA ALA A 17 -59.03 16.51 -20.13
C ALA A 17 -58.25 16.69 -18.82
N SER A 18 -58.86 17.29 -17.78
CA SER A 18 -58.27 17.38 -16.44
C SER A 18 -58.05 16.01 -15.80
N LEU A 19 -58.99 15.08 -15.97
CA LEU A 19 -58.87 13.70 -15.49
C LEU A 19 -57.77 12.92 -16.25
N LEU A 20 -57.57 13.19 -17.54
CA LEU A 20 -56.50 12.59 -18.35
C LEU A 20 -55.11 13.12 -17.97
N VAL A 21 -54.98 14.42 -17.68
CA VAL A 21 -53.71 15.03 -17.24
C VAL A 21 -53.33 14.59 -15.83
N CYS A 22 -54.30 14.34 -14.94
CA CYS A 22 -54.05 13.73 -13.63
C CYS A 22 -53.68 12.23 -13.72
N ALA A 23 -54.16 11.50 -14.74
CA ALA A 23 -53.78 10.11 -14.98
C ALA A 23 -52.39 9.96 -15.62
N CYS A 24 -51.92 10.98 -16.35
CA CYS A 24 -50.57 11.00 -16.94
C CYS A 24 -49.52 11.70 -16.04
N SER A 25 -49.95 12.40 -15.00
CA SER A 25 -49.08 12.90 -13.92
C SER A 25 -48.95 11.83 -12.84
N GLY A 26 -48.62 10.60 -13.25
CA GLY A 26 -48.07 9.62 -12.34
C GLY A 26 -46.73 10.18 -11.88
N CYS A 27 -46.73 10.85 -10.72
CA CYS A 27 -45.52 10.93 -9.92
C CYS A 27 -44.92 9.53 -9.94
N ASP A 28 -43.65 9.43 -10.32
CA ASP A 28 -42.82 8.28 -10.05
C ASP A 28 -42.84 8.12 -8.52
N SER A 29 -43.89 7.46 -8.04
CA SER A 29 -43.86 6.81 -6.75
C SER A 29 -42.73 5.83 -6.96
N ASN A 30 -41.57 6.19 -6.42
CA ASN A 30 -40.62 5.21 -5.94
C ASN A 30 -41.49 4.20 -5.22
N VAL A 31 -41.85 3.12 -5.92
CA VAL A 31 -42.49 1.97 -5.34
C VAL A 31 -41.50 1.65 -4.25
N LEU A 32 -41.88 1.94 -3.01
CA LEU A 32 -41.24 1.36 -1.86
C LEU A 32 -41.50 -0.12 -2.06
N ARG A 33 -40.63 -0.75 -2.85
CA ARG A 33 -40.51 -2.18 -2.95
C ARG A 33 -40.33 -2.55 -1.50
N THR A 34 -41.33 -3.21 -0.94
CA THR A 34 -41.19 -3.87 0.34
C THR A 34 -40.11 -4.89 0.13
N VAL A 35 -38.85 -4.50 0.39
CA VAL A 35 -37.72 -5.40 0.33
C VAL A 35 -37.94 -6.31 1.51
N ASN A 36 -38.30 -7.56 1.24
CA ASN A 36 -38.32 -8.57 2.28
C ASN A 36 -36.87 -8.71 2.74
N VAL A 37 -36.52 -8.01 3.82
CA VAL A 37 -35.16 -8.00 4.35
C VAL A 37 -34.70 -9.43 4.63
N LEU A 38 -35.63 -10.32 5.01
CA LEU A 38 -35.37 -11.72 5.35
C LEU A 38 -35.23 -12.67 4.15
N GLN A 39 -35.28 -12.18 2.89
CA GLN A 39 -35.12 -13.03 1.70
C GLN A 39 -33.69 -13.58 1.48
N GLY A 40 -32.77 -13.42 2.43
CA GLY A 40 -31.39 -13.90 2.30
C GLY A 40 -30.60 -13.22 1.19
N ARG A 41 -31.01 -12.01 0.76
CA ARG A 41 -30.23 -11.19 -0.18
C ARG A 41 -28.96 -10.69 0.48
N ASP A 42 -27.94 -10.48 -0.35
CA ASP A 42 -26.74 -9.80 0.10
C ASP A 42 -27.08 -8.40 0.62
N ARG A 43 -26.51 -8.08 1.77
CA ARG A 43 -26.70 -6.80 2.48
C ARG A 43 -25.37 -6.10 2.74
N LEU A 44 -24.27 -6.71 2.33
CA LEU A 44 -22.97 -6.12 2.49
C LEU A 44 -22.78 -5.13 1.34
N PRO A 45 -22.27 -3.92 1.62
CA PRO A 45 -21.83 -3.05 0.55
C PRO A 45 -20.60 -3.66 -0.13
N PRO A 46 -20.33 -3.28 -1.38
CA PRO A 46 -19.09 -3.66 -2.06
C PRO A 46 -17.90 -3.23 -1.21
N ARG A 47 -16.81 -3.98 -1.32
CA ARG A 47 -15.53 -3.71 -0.64
C ARG A 47 -14.51 -3.23 -1.65
N LEU A 48 -13.89 -2.10 -1.35
CA LEU A 48 -12.75 -1.61 -2.10
C LEU A 48 -11.56 -2.54 -1.85
N GLU A 49 -11.06 -3.19 -2.92
CA GLU A 49 -9.92 -4.09 -2.85
C GLU A 49 -8.62 -3.41 -3.29
N CYS A 50 -8.68 -2.57 -4.34
CA CYS A 50 -7.50 -1.91 -4.86
C CYS A 50 -7.81 -0.50 -5.36
N LEU A 51 -6.83 0.39 -5.17
CA LEU A 51 -6.77 1.74 -5.70
C LEU A 51 -5.32 2.00 -6.12
N GLU A 52 -5.04 2.07 -7.41
CA GLU A 52 -3.66 2.15 -7.92
C GLU A 52 -3.55 2.90 -9.26
N SER A 53 -2.41 3.58 -9.47
CA SER A 53 -2.06 4.10 -10.78
C SER A 53 -1.53 3.00 -11.66
N VAL A 54 -2.10 2.84 -12.85
CA VAL A 54 -1.68 1.86 -13.86
C VAL A 54 -1.05 2.53 -15.09
N GLY A 55 -1.09 3.86 -15.13
CA GLY A 55 -0.44 4.69 -16.13
C GLY A 55 -0.31 6.13 -15.63
N SER A 56 0.32 6.99 -16.45
CA SER A 56 0.61 8.38 -16.07
C SER A 56 -0.63 9.24 -15.76
N ARG A 57 -1.81 8.83 -16.25
CA ARG A 57 -3.12 9.46 -15.99
C ARG A 57 -4.21 8.46 -15.66
N GLU A 58 -3.89 7.17 -15.64
CA GLU A 58 -4.89 6.12 -15.50
C GLU A 58 -4.81 5.53 -14.11
N VAL A 59 -5.94 5.55 -13.42
CA VAL A 59 -6.11 4.94 -12.11
C VAL A 59 -7.12 3.82 -12.21
N ARG A 60 -6.77 2.67 -11.64
CA ARG A 60 -7.63 1.52 -11.51
C ARG A 60 -8.16 1.42 -10.09
N ILE A 61 -9.47 1.22 -9.99
CA ILE A 61 -10.18 0.95 -8.75
C ILE A 61 -10.86 -0.42 -8.89
N VAL A 62 -10.63 -1.33 -7.96
CA VAL A 62 -11.16 -2.71 -8.00
C VAL A 62 -11.99 -2.98 -6.75
N PHE A 63 -13.14 -3.60 -6.96
CA PHE A 63 -14.05 -4.06 -5.92
C PHE A 63 -14.19 -5.58 -5.95
N ASP A 64 -14.63 -6.17 -4.84
CA ASP A 64 -14.85 -7.61 -4.69
C ASP A 64 -16.05 -8.13 -5.49
N GLU A 65 -16.96 -7.25 -5.89
CA GLU A 65 -18.15 -7.57 -6.68
C GLU A 65 -18.44 -6.53 -7.77
N PRO A 66 -19.32 -6.83 -8.75
CA PRO A 66 -19.73 -5.86 -9.75
C PRO A 66 -20.39 -4.62 -9.14
N VAL A 67 -19.96 -3.44 -9.58
CA VAL A 67 -20.46 -2.17 -9.07
C VAL A 67 -20.90 -1.24 -10.20
N THR A 68 -21.73 -0.27 -9.86
CA THR A 68 -22.13 0.83 -10.73
C THR A 68 -21.76 2.17 -10.11
N LEU A 69 -21.32 3.11 -10.95
CA LEU A 69 -20.94 4.46 -10.55
C LEU A 69 -22.15 5.29 -10.11
N VAL A 70 -22.09 5.83 -8.88
CA VAL A 70 -23.02 6.89 -8.46
C VAL A 70 -22.50 8.23 -8.98
N ARG A 71 -22.76 8.51 -10.26
CA ARG A 71 -22.11 9.56 -11.10
C ARG A 71 -22.00 10.96 -10.50
N LYS A 72 -22.89 11.36 -9.58
CA LYS A 72 -22.84 12.70 -8.95
C LYS A 72 -21.64 12.89 -8.01
N ASN A 73 -20.92 11.83 -7.66
CA ASN A 73 -19.92 11.85 -6.60
C ASN A 73 -18.48 11.61 -7.08
N PHE A 74 -18.23 11.55 -8.39
CA PHE A 74 -16.87 11.39 -8.92
C PHE A 74 -16.31 12.71 -9.44
N GLN A 75 -15.08 13.02 -9.04
CA GLN A 75 -14.38 14.25 -9.45
C GLN A 75 -13.84 14.17 -10.89
N TYR A 76 -13.61 12.96 -11.40
CA TYR A 76 -12.93 12.70 -12.67
C TYR A 76 -13.79 11.85 -13.61
N GLY A 77 -13.44 11.85 -14.91
CA GLY A 77 -14.01 10.94 -15.87
C GLY A 77 -13.73 9.48 -15.49
N ALA A 78 -14.79 8.70 -15.28
CA ALA A 78 -14.72 7.31 -14.83
C ALA A 78 -15.51 6.38 -15.76
N MET A 79 -14.89 5.27 -16.13
CA MET A 79 -15.51 4.19 -16.89
C MET A 79 -15.63 2.97 -15.98
N ASN A 80 -16.79 2.35 -15.97
CA ASN A 80 -17.05 1.16 -15.17
C ASN A 80 -17.12 -0.09 -16.06
N ASP A 81 -16.47 -1.15 -15.61
CA ASP A 81 -16.52 -2.48 -16.20
C ASP A 81 -16.62 -3.52 -15.08
N ARG A 82 -17.83 -4.06 -14.87
CA ARG A 82 -18.16 -5.01 -13.78
C ARG A 82 -17.66 -4.49 -12.42
N ASN A 83 -16.64 -5.12 -11.86
CA ASN A 83 -16.07 -4.81 -10.54
C ASN A 83 -14.88 -3.83 -10.61
N MET A 84 -14.57 -3.29 -11.79
CA MET A 84 -13.47 -2.38 -12.02
C MET A 84 -13.98 -1.00 -12.45
N ILE A 85 -13.30 0.04 -11.99
CA ILE A 85 -13.49 1.42 -12.44
C ILE A 85 -12.15 1.97 -12.90
N SER A 86 -12.08 2.40 -14.15
CA SER A 86 -10.95 3.13 -14.71
C SER A 86 -11.24 4.62 -14.62
N VAL A 87 -10.36 5.38 -13.97
CA VAL A 87 -10.45 6.83 -13.83
C VAL A 87 -9.31 7.46 -14.62
N ILE A 88 -9.64 8.46 -15.44
CA ILE A 88 -8.67 9.26 -16.18
C ILE A 88 -8.49 10.60 -15.48
N LEU A 89 -7.29 10.86 -14.98
CA LEU A 89 -6.92 12.13 -14.34
C LEU A 89 -6.77 13.25 -15.37
N ASP A 90 -7.14 14.47 -14.98
CA ASP A 90 -7.03 15.65 -15.85
C ASP A 90 -5.58 16.06 -16.12
N LYS A 91 -4.69 15.81 -15.15
CA LYS A 91 -3.24 16.04 -15.25
C LYS A 91 -2.46 14.74 -15.09
N VAL A 92 -1.27 14.71 -15.70
CA VAL A 92 -0.26 13.71 -15.37
C VAL A 92 0.19 13.95 -13.93
N LEU A 93 0.21 12.88 -13.13
CA LEU A 93 0.70 12.93 -11.77
C LEU A 93 2.18 12.51 -11.77
N SER A 94 3.06 13.39 -11.28
CA SER A 94 4.50 13.09 -11.28
C SER A 94 4.80 11.95 -10.30
N PRO A 95 5.79 11.08 -10.56
CA PRO A 95 6.19 10.04 -9.61
C PRO A 95 6.41 10.61 -8.20
N GLY A 96 5.81 9.98 -7.18
CA GLY A 96 5.87 10.43 -5.79
C GLY A 96 4.89 11.56 -5.43
N GLU A 97 4.30 12.26 -6.41
CA GLU A 97 3.15 13.15 -6.18
C GLU A 97 1.91 12.30 -5.87
N LYS A 98 1.02 12.81 -5.01
CA LYS A 98 -0.23 12.11 -4.66
C LYS A 98 -1.45 12.96 -4.93
N VAL A 99 -2.53 12.30 -5.32
CA VAL A 99 -3.87 12.88 -5.47
C VAL A 99 -4.86 12.06 -4.66
N ARG A 100 -5.86 12.74 -4.07
CA ARG A 100 -6.94 12.09 -3.36
C ARG A 100 -8.08 11.82 -4.34
N LEU A 101 -8.54 10.57 -4.40
CA LEU A 101 -9.73 10.16 -5.15
C LEU A 101 -10.83 9.78 -4.19
N SER A 102 -12.00 10.35 -4.41
CA SER A 102 -13.21 10.02 -3.65
C SER A 102 -14.34 9.73 -4.62
N GLY A 103 -15.21 8.80 -4.23
CA GLY A 103 -16.31 8.35 -5.07
C GLY A 103 -17.34 7.54 -4.31
N ALA A 104 -18.46 7.23 -4.97
CA ALA A 104 -19.47 6.33 -4.44
C ALA A 104 -19.90 5.33 -5.52
N VAL A 105 -20.08 4.08 -5.08
CA VAL A 105 -20.48 2.96 -5.94
C VAL A 105 -21.63 2.19 -5.30
N MET A 106 -22.36 1.46 -6.13
CA MET A 106 -23.51 0.66 -5.72
C MET A 106 -23.47 -0.70 -6.41
N ASP A 107 -23.70 -1.78 -5.68
CA ASP A 107 -23.81 -3.13 -6.23
C ASP A 107 -25.15 -3.35 -6.97
N GLU A 108 -25.39 -4.56 -7.46
CA GLU A 108 -26.65 -4.95 -8.11
C GLU A 108 -27.84 -5.04 -7.14
N ASN A 109 -27.58 -5.25 -5.85
CA ASN A 109 -28.60 -5.36 -4.79
C ASN A 109 -29.02 -3.99 -4.22
N GLY A 110 -28.35 -2.91 -4.62
CA GLY A 110 -28.59 -1.55 -4.16
C GLY A 110 -27.80 -1.16 -2.91
N ASN A 111 -26.91 -2.01 -2.40
CA ASN A 111 -25.99 -1.68 -1.32
C ASN A 111 -24.95 -0.68 -1.83
N ARG A 112 -24.60 0.30 -0.99
CA ARG A 112 -23.76 1.45 -1.38
C ARG A 112 -22.54 1.54 -0.50
N MET A 113 -21.42 1.91 -1.11
CA MET A 113 -20.24 2.39 -0.39
C MET A 113 -19.80 3.73 -0.95
N SER A 114 -19.19 4.55 -0.09
CA SER A 114 -18.33 5.65 -0.52
C SER A 114 -16.91 5.30 -0.16
N PHE A 115 -15.97 5.67 -1.01
CA PHE A 115 -14.55 5.49 -0.75
C PHE A 115 -13.83 6.81 -0.87
N ASP A 116 -12.68 6.84 -0.22
CA ASP A 116 -11.75 7.95 -0.24
C ASP A 116 -10.35 7.36 -0.06
N GLY A 117 -9.45 7.64 -0.99
CA GLY A 117 -8.11 7.08 -0.96
C GLY A 117 -7.10 7.93 -1.73
N GLU A 118 -5.82 7.70 -1.42
CA GLU A 118 -4.70 8.38 -2.08
C GLU A 118 -4.15 7.52 -3.21
N VAL A 119 -3.82 8.17 -4.31
CA VAL A 119 -3.19 7.57 -5.49
C VAL A 119 -1.89 8.32 -5.77
N TYR A 120 -0.82 7.56 -6.00
CA TYR A 120 0.50 8.10 -6.28
C TYR A 120 0.79 8.12 -7.77
N GLY A 121 1.59 9.08 -8.24
CA GLY A 121 1.97 9.18 -9.64
C GLY A 121 2.66 7.91 -10.12
N PHE A 122 2.31 7.48 -11.33
CA PHE A 122 2.84 6.25 -11.90
C PHE A 122 4.33 6.40 -12.21
N ASN A 123 5.14 5.51 -11.65
CA ASN A 123 6.56 5.44 -11.91
C ASN A 123 6.88 4.22 -12.79
N ASN A 124 7.24 4.47 -14.05
CA ASN A 124 7.64 3.45 -15.01
C ASN A 124 9.17 3.21 -15.06
N HIS A 125 9.92 3.85 -14.17
CA HIS A 125 11.38 3.79 -14.11
C HIS A 125 11.87 3.35 -12.72
N ILE A 126 11.18 2.37 -12.11
CA ILE A 126 11.56 1.80 -10.81
C ILE A 126 12.90 1.06 -10.94
N PRO A 127 13.92 1.42 -10.16
CA PRO A 127 15.23 0.75 -10.18
C PRO A 127 15.18 -0.62 -9.50
N GLU A 128 16.12 -1.48 -9.86
CA GLU A 128 16.45 -2.68 -9.11
C GLU A 128 17.25 -2.26 -7.88
N VAL A 129 16.85 -2.74 -6.70
CA VAL A 129 17.38 -2.30 -5.41
C VAL A 129 17.31 -3.45 -4.40
N LEU A 130 18.19 -3.42 -3.41
CA LEU A 130 18.18 -4.31 -2.25
C LEU A 130 18.42 -3.52 -0.97
N ILE A 131 17.86 -3.98 0.15
CA ILE A 131 18.27 -3.56 1.47
C ILE A 131 19.69 -4.08 1.70
N SER A 132 20.63 -3.18 2.00
CA SER A 132 22.05 -3.53 2.20
C SER A 132 22.46 -3.52 3.66
N GLU A 133 21.92 -2.61 4.48
CA GLU A 133 22.35 -2.46 5.87
C GLU A 133 21.25 -1.85 6.73
N ILE A 134 21.04 -2.38 7.93
CA ILE A 134 20.10 -1.82 8.91
C ILE A 134 20.75 -1.65 10.28
N THR A 135 20.34 -0.62 11.01
CA THR A 135 20.57 -0.51 12.45
C THR A 135 19.24 -0.51 13.19
N THR A 136 19.17 -1.35 14.23
CA THR A 136 18.00 -1.48 15.12
C THR A 136 18.50 -1.35 16.56
N GLY A 137 18.03 -0.34 17.30
CA GLY A 137 18.57 0.06 18.61
C GLY A 137 19.47 1.29 18.57
N GLY A 138 19.16 2.23 17.68
CA GLY A 138 19.81 3.51 17.54
C GLY A 138 19.70 4.39 18.79
N THR A 139 20.50 5.45 18.79
CA THR A 139 20.51 6.51 19.81
C THR A 139 20.38 7.87 19.12
N GLU A 140 20.21 8.94 19.89
CA GLU A 140 20.17 10.31 19.35
C GLU A 140 21.37 10.66 18.44
N LYS A 141 22.54 10.07 18.68
CA LYS A 141 23.76 10.32 17.91
C LYS A 141 23.96 9.37 16.74
N SER A 142 23.26 8.24 16.74
CA SER A 142 23.38 7.18 15.74
C SER A 142 22.01 6.52 15.62
N PRO A 143 21.09 7.15 14.87
CA PRO A 143 19.70 6.71 14.84
C PRO A 143 19.55 5.38 14.09
N ASP A 144 18.36 4.81 14.21
CA ASP A 144 17.97 3.65 13.40
C ASP A 144 17.94 4.06 11.92
N ARG A 145 18.50 3.20 11.08
CA ARG A 145 18.67 3.45 9.65
C ARG A 145 18.42 2.19 8.87
N THR A 146 17.96 2.39 7.65
CA THR A 146 17.84 1.35 6.63
C THR A 146 18.48 1.89 5.38
N GLU A 147 19.46 1.16 4.86
CA GLU A 147 20.10 1.45 3.61
C GLU A 147 19.60 0.55 2.50
N ILE A 148 19.48 1.16 1.34
CA ILE A 148 19.12 0.52 0.10
C ILE A 148 20.25 0.76 -0.90
N ALA A 149 20.82 -0.32 -1.41
CA ALA A 149 21.79 -0.31 -2.50
C ALA A 149 21.06 -0.33 -3.85
N VAL A 150 21.50 0.54 -4.77
CA VAL A 150 20.90 0.68 -6.10
C VAL A 150 21.65 -0.16 -7.13
N LEU A 151 20.96 -1.12 -7.73
CA LEU A 151 21.54 -2.10 -8.66
C LEU A 151 21.34 -1.72 -10.14
N SER A 152 20.37 -0.86 -10.44
CA SER A 152 20.14 -0.29 -11.78
C SER A 152 19.69 1.17 -11.73
N ASP A 153 19.90 1.89 -12.83
CA ASP A 153 19.48 3.29 -12.95
C ASP A 153 17.95 3.41 -12.90
N GLY A 154 17.44 4.48 -12.29
CA GLY A 154 16.01 4.72 -12.24
C GLY A 154 15.60 5.85 -11.31
N ASN A 155 14.38 5.78 -10.82
CA ASN A 155 13.82 6.69 -9.85
C ASN A 155 13.06 5.91 -8.79
N MET A 156 13.38 6.12 -7.51
CA MET A 156 12.72 5.41 -6.41
C MET A 156 11.34 5.97 -6.06
N ALA A 157 10.88 7.04 -6.72
CA ALA A 157 9.63 7.69 -6.41
C ALA A 157 8.44 6.72 -6.33
N GLY A 158 7.68 6.81 -5.24
CA GLY A 158 6.54 5.94 -5.00
C GLY A 158 6.91 4.56 -4.45
N MET A 159 8.17 4.12 -4.45
CA MET A 159 8.56 2.90 -3.71
C MET A 159 8.24 3.09 -2.21
N CYS A 160 8.07 1.99 -1.48
CA CYS A 160 7.71 2.05 -0.06
C CYS A 160 8.59 1.15 0.79
N LEU A 161 9.27 1.72 1.78
CA LEU A 161 9.98 0.99 2.82
C LEU A 161 9.08 0.85 4.06
N CYS A 162 8.89 -0.37 4.55
CA CYS A 162 8.04 -0.67 5.69
C CYS A 162 8.84 -1.35 6.81
N ASP A 163 8.58 -0.95 8.05
CA ASP A 163 8.90 -1.75 9.24
C ASP A 163 7.70 -2.67 9.54
N GLY A 164 7.74 -3.86 8.94
CA GLY A 164 6.65 -4.83 8.89
C GLY A 164 6.39 -5.32 7.47
N ILE A 165 5.12 -5.59 7.15
CA ILE A 165 4.62 -5.87 5.79
C ILE A 165 3.55 -4.85 5.43
N ARG A 166 3.23 -4.68 4.14
CA ARG A 166 2.26 -3.68 3.67
C ARG A 166 0.88 -3.74 4.36
N THR A 167 0.39 -4.92 4.73
CA THR A 167 -0.92 -5.10 5.39
C THR A 167 -0.86 -4.97 6.92
N ASP A 168 0.33 -5.04 7.51
CA ASP A 168 0.57 -4.94 8.94
C ASP A 168 1.99 -4.43 9.20
N PHE A 169 2.10 -3.11 9.41
CA PHE A 169 3.35 -2.40 9.63
C PHE A 169 3.26 -1.44 10.80
N LEU A 170 4.41 -1.15 11.41
CA LEU A 170 4.54 -0.10 12.43
C LEU A 170 4.79 1.25 11.78
N ASN A 171 5.70 1.27 10.80
CA ASN A 171 6.07 2.46 10.05
C ASN A 171 6.17 2.15 8.57
N TRP A 172 5.96 3.19 7.77
CA TRP A 172 6.08 3.14 6.33
C TRP A 172 6.66 4.46 5.84
N PHE A 173 7.48 4.40 4.80
CA PHE A 173 8.10 5.54 4.16
C PHE A 173 7.95 5.41 2.66
N VAL A 174 7.26 6.37 2.04
CA VAL A 174 7.11 6.43 0.59
C VAL A 174 8.20 7.36 0.05
N PHE A 175 9.02 6.83 -0.86
CA PHE A 175 10.11 7.59 -1.45
C PHE A 175 9.55 8.76 -2.29
N PRO A 176 10.07 9.99 -2.10
CA PRO A 176 9.77 11.12 -2.96
C PRO A 176 10.47 10.95 -4.32
N ASP A 177 10.34 11.95 -5.20
CA ASP A 177 11.17 12.04 -6.40
C ASP A 177 12.67 11.89 -6.06
N CYS A 178 13.25 10.76 -6.46
CA CYS A 178 14.61 10.38 -6.12
C CYS A 178 15.25 9.64 -7.29
N PRO A 179 15.80 10.38 -8.28
CA PRO A 179 16.61 9.80 -9.33
C PRO A 179 17.87 9.17 -8.74
N VAL A 180 18.17 7.96 -9.14
CA VAL A 180 19.32 7.17 -8.68
C VAL A 180 20.04 6.52 -9.85
N LYS A 181 21.34 6.27 -9.67
CA LYS A 181 22.18 5.51 -10.58
C LYS A 181 22.62 4.22 -9.92
N LYS A 182 22.95 3.22 -10.73
CA LYS A 182 23.60 2.00 -10.26
C LYS A 182 24.85 2.34 -9.44
N GLY A 183 24.95 1.75 -8.25
CA GLY A 183 26.01 2.01 -7.28
C GLY A 183 25.71 3.16 -6.30
N ASP A 184 24.59 3.85 -6.45
CA ASP A 184 24.12 4.81 -5.43
C ASP A 184 23.64 4.06 -4.18
N TYR A 185 23.69 4.77 -3.05
CA TYR A 185 23.13 4.34 -1.77
C TYR A 185 22.10 5.35 -1.27
N VAL A 186 20.94 4.83 -0.85
CA VAL A 186 19.87 5.62 -0.25
C VAL A 186 19.66 5.16 1.19
N VAL A 187 19.79 6.08 2.14
CA VAL A 187 19.65 5.80 3.57
C VAL A 187 18.40 6.46 4.10
N VAL A 188 17.48 5.67 4.65
CA VAL A 188 16.31 6.15 5.37
C VAL A 188 16.60 6.11 6.86
N CYS A 189 16.50 7.25 7.53
CA CYS A 189 16.66 7.39 8.97
C CYS A 189 15.29 7.39 9.64
N TRP A 190 15.12 6.57 10.67
CA TRP A 190 13.87 6.45 11.40
C TRP A 190 13.83 7.42 12.57
N GLY A 191 12.82 8.29 12.60
CA GLY A 191 12.50 9.19 13.72
C GLY A 191 13.46 10.37 13.94
N GLN A 192 14.70 10.32 13.43
CA GLN A 192 15.72 11.34 13.68
C GLN A 192 16.59 11.57 12.45
N SER A 193 17.03 12.83 12.27
CA SER A 193 17.99 13.21 11.25
C SER A 193 19.36 12.57 11.49
N TRP A 194 20.01 12.17 10.40
CA TRP A 194 21.41 11.77 10.40
C TRP A 194 22.12 12.48 9.26
N LYS A 195 23.39 12.83 9.49
CA LYS A 195 24.25 13.41 8.45
C LYS A 195 25.47 12.52 8.27
N PRO A 196 25.72 12.02 7.05
CA PRO A 196 26.95 11.30 6.76
C PRO A 196 28.14 12.26 6.85
N GLY A 197 29.30 11.72 7.20
CA GLY A 197 30.56 12.49 7.22
C GLY A 197 31.20 12.67 5.84
N TYR A 198 30.50 12.30 4.77
CA TYR A 198 30.98 12.26 3.39
C TYR A 198 29.82 12.57 2.43
N ASP A 199 30.17 13.06 1.24
CA ASP A 199 29.21 13.46 0.21
C ASP A 199 28.74 12.26 -0.64
N GLY A 200 27.61 12.43 -1.33
CA GLY A 200 27.11 11.47 -2.32
C GLY A 200 26.07 10.48 -1.81
N VAL A 201 25.81 10.43 -0.50
CA VAL A 201 24.72 9.60 0.06
C VAL A 201 23.42 10.37 0.06
N LYS A 202 22.36 9.76 -0.47
CA LYS A 202 21.01 10.31 -0.39
C LYS A 202 20.39 9.90 0.95
N VAL A 203 20.30 10.85 1.88
CA VAL A 203 19.69 10.60 3.19
C VAL A 203 18.29 11.17 3.25
N MET A 204 17.36 10.34 3.72
CA MET A 204 15.95 10.66 3.87
C MET A 204 15.50 10.40 5.30
N GLU A 205 14.45 11.08 5.73
CA GLU A 205 13.92 10.99 7.09
C GLU A 205 12.50 10.43 7.07
N CYS A 206 12.30 9.31 7.78
CA CYS A 206 10.99 8.78 8.06
C CYS A 206 10.46 9.36 9.38
N ASN A 207 9.54 10.32 9.28
CA ASN A 207 8.84 10.93 10.41
C ASN A 207 7.64 10.09 10.90
N GLY A 208 7.79 8.75 10.89
CA GLY A 208 6.77 7.79 11.26
C GLY A 208 6.45 7.74 12.76
N LYS A 209 5.61 6.79 13.15
CA LYS A 209 5.15 6.54 14.54
C LYS A 209 6.21 5.95 15.48
N GLY A 210 7.44 5.72 15.01
CA GLY A 210 8.55 5.30 15.87
C GLY A 210 9.69 4.67 15.08
N ASN A 211 10.61 4.07 15.81
CA ASN A 211 11.75 3.35 15.24
C ASN A 211 11.42 1.87 15.02
N PRO A 212 12.16 1.18 14.13
CA PRO A 212 12.13 -0.26 14.02
C PRO A 212 12.34 -0.96 15.36
N SER A 213 11.68 -2.09 15.55
CA SER A 213 11.89 -2.95 16.72
C SER A 213 13.37 -3.36 16.82
N GLN A 214 13.97 -3.21 18.00
CA GLN A 214 15.40 -3.47 18.19
C GLN A 214 15.79 -4.92 17.90
N PHE A 215 15.03 -5.88 18.43
CA PHE A 215 15.44 -7.28 18.48
C PHE A 215 14.71 -8.18 17.50
N ASN A 216 13.41 -7.98 17.30
CA ASN A 216 12.62 -8.87 16.45
C ASN A 216 11.82 -8.04 15.47
N GLY A 217 12.01 -8.26 14.18
CA GLY A 217 11.32 -7.50 13.17
C GLY A 217 11.56 -8.01 11.76
N ILE A 218 10.89 -7.34 10.84
CA ILE A 218 11.06 -7.51 9.41
C ILE A 218 10.96 -6.13 8.79
N GLN A 219 11.87 -5.81 7.88
CA GLN A 219 11.74 -4.65 7.02
C GLN A 219 11.53 -5.11 5.58
N THR A 220 10.60 -4.46 4.88
CA THR A 220 10.20 -4.83 3.52
C THR A 220 10.22 -3.62 2.60
N LEU A 221 10.57 -3.85 1.34
CA LEU A 221 10.58 -2.84 0.30
C LEU A 221 9.55 -3.20 -0.79
N TYR A 222 8.67 -2.28 -1.15
CA TYR A 222 7.64 -2.47 -2.15
C TYR A 222 7.82 -1.49 -3.32
N GLN A 223 7.38 -1.89 -4.52
CA GLN A 223 7.41 -1.03 -5.71
C GLN A 223 6.49 0.19 -5.60
N SER A 224 5.39 0.09 -4.86
CA SER A 224 4.44 1.16 -4.61
C SER A 224 3.70 1.00 -3.26
N PRO A 225 3.02 2.04 -2.75
CA PRO A 225 2.12 1.90 -1.59
C PRO A 225 0.79 1.19 -1.92
N SER A 226 0.54 0.86 -3.19
CA SER A 226 -0.73 0.27 -3.63
C SER A 226 -0.94 -1.14 -3.06
N ALA A 227 -2.21 -1.52 -2.88
CA ALA A 227 -2.59 -2.81 -2.31
C ALA A 227 -2.01 -4.02 -3.07
N ASN A 228 -1.87 -3.91 -4.39
CA ASN A 228 -1.32 -4.98 -5.23
C ASN A 228 0.18 -4.82 -5.52
N SER A 229 0.87 -3.92 -4.82
CA SER A 229 2.30 -3.73 -5.04
C SER A 229 3.07 -5.01 -4.79
N LYS A 230 4.03 -5.27 -5.68
CA LYS A 230 5.00 -6.34 -5.50
C LYS A 230 5.98 -5.97 -4.39
N LEU A 231 6.27 -6.96 -3.55
CA LEU A 231 7.43 -6.95 -2.66
C LEU A 231 8.69 -7.01 -3.54
N VAL A 232 9.73 -6.31 -3.14
CA VAL A 232 11.01 -6.16 -3.87
C VAL A 232 12.11 -6.88 -3.12
N ASP A 233 12.26 -6.57 -1.83
CA ASP A 233 13.26 -7.18 -0.96
C ASP A 233 12.74 -7.17 0.49
N CYS A 234 13.28 -8.04 1.33
CA CYS A 234 13.06 -7.98 2.77
C CYS A 234 14.26 -8.46 3.59
N VAL A 235 14.30 -8.01 4.84
CA VAL A 235 15.24 -8.53 5.85
C VAL A 235 14.49 -8.93 7.10
N VAL A 236 14.66 -10.17 7.53
CA VAL A 236 14.09 -10.70 8.77
C VAL A 236 15.20 -10.82 9.82
N TYR A 237 14.94 -10.33 11.02
CA TYR A 237 15.88 -10.41 12.13
C TYR A 237 15.16 -10.76 13.44
N ALA A 238 15.82 -11.55 14.26
CA ALA A 238 15.26 -12.00 15.53
C ALA A 238 16.38 -12.25 16.56
N ASN A 239 16.04 -12.05 17.83
CA ASN A 239 16.88 -12.47 18.93
C ASN A 239 16.67 -13.97 19.19
N HIS A 240 17.71 -14.75 18.91
CA HIS A 240 17.67 -16.21 19.00
C HIS A 240 17.55 -16.74 20.44
N ASP A 241 17.82 -15.90 21.44
CA ASP A 241 17.73 -16.26 22.86
C ASP A 241 16.29 -16.27 23.39
N GLY A 242 15.35 -15.68 22.65
CA GLY A 242 13.93 -15.69 23.01
C GLY A 242 13.27 -17.07 22.87
N SER A 243 12.10 -17.23 23.49
CA SER A 243 11.24 -18.41 23.34
C SER A 243 9.79 -18.07 22.96
N ALA A 244 9.35 -16.84 23.17
CA ALA A 244 7.98 -16.41 22.87
C ALA A 244 7.70 -16.35 21.36
N TYR A 245 6.51 -16.80 20.94
CA TYR A 245 6.01 -16.76 19.56
C TYR A 245 7.01 -17.32 18.54
N ALA A 246 7.43 -18.57 18.75
CA ALA A 246 8.47 -19.20 17.93
C ALA A 246 9.76 -18.38 17.83
N LYS A 247 10.14 -17.66 18.90
CA LYS A 247 11.30 -16.76 19.00
C LYS A 247 11.17 -15.39 18.31
N PHE A 248 9.99 -15.03 17.77
CA PHE A 248 9.76 -13.68 17.22
C PHE A 248 9.34 -12.64 18.26
N GLY A 249 9.10 -13.06 19.51
CA GLY A 249 8.73 -12.16 20.61
C GLY A 249 7.29 -11.63 20.58
N SER A 250 6.63 -11.61 19.42
CA SER A 250 5.20 -11.27 19.29
C SER A 250 4.52 -12.03 18.15
N GLN A 251 3.20 -12.24 18.26
CA GLN A 251 2.39 -12.83 17.20
C GLN A 251 2.41 -11.98 15.91
N ALA A 252 2.42 -10.65 16.05
CA ALA A 252 2.45 -9.74 14.91
C ALA A 252 3.70 -9.98 14.05
N VAL A 253 4.90 -10.00 14.67
CA VAL A 253 6.15 -10.28 13.94
C VAL A 253 6.13 -11.67 13.31
N GLN A 254 5.67 -12.69 14.03
CA GLN A 254 5.55 -14.04 13.48
C GLN A 254 4.66 -14.07 12.22
N ASN A 255 3.50 -13.42 12.25
CA ASN A 255 2.58 -13.35 11.12
C ASN A 255 3.18 -12.60 9.92
N ARG A 256 3.88 -11.50 10.17
CA ARG A 256 4.57 -10.70 9.15
C ARG A 256 5.64 -11.52 8.44
N VAL A 257 6.49 -12.22 9.20
CA VAL A 257 7.53 -13.11 8.65
C VAL A 257 6.89 -14.28 7.89
N SER A 258 5.84 -14.89 8.43
CA SER A 258 5.12 -15.98 7.76
C SER A 258 4.56 -15.53 6.41
N THR A 259 4.08 -14.28 6.33
CA THR A 259 3.62 -13.70 5.07
C THR A 259 4.76 -13.54 4.05
N ALA A 260 5.92 -13.03 4.47
CA ALA A 260 7.07 -12.89 3.57
C ALA A 260 7.56 -14.25 3.04
N VAL A 261 7.60 -15.27 3.89
CA VAL A 261 7.94 -16.65 3.50
C VAL A 261 6.91 -17.21 2.51
N GLN A 262 5.61 -17.04 2.77
CA GLN A 262 4.53 -17.50 1.88
C GLN A 262 4.55 -16.79 0.52
N LEU A 263 4.98 -15.54 0.48
CA LEU A 263 5.18 -14.78 -0.76
C LEU A 263 6.47 -15.17 -1.51
N GLY A 264 7.34 -15.98 -0.91
CA GLY A 264 8.59 -16.44 -1.51
C GLY A 264 9.74 -15.44 -1.43
N PHE A 265 9.66 -14.42 -0.56
CA PHE A 265 10.70 -13.39 -0.38
C PHE A 265 11.56 -13.61 0.88
N TRP A 266 11.34 -14.73 1.57
CA TRP A 266 12.24 -15.18 2.62
C TRP A 266 12.29 -16.71 2.67
N ASN A 267 13.45 -17.27 2.35
CA ASN A 267 13.73 -18.68 2.37
C ASN A 267 14.14 -19.12 3.78
N ILE A 268 13.40 -20.09 4.32
CA ILE A 268 13.76 -20.79 5.55
C ILE A 268 14.76 -21.92 5.24
N GLN A 269 15.48 -22.39 6.26
CA GLN A 269 16.44 -23.48 6.10
C GLN A 269 15.76 -24.73 5.51
N GLN A 270 16.43 -25.35 4.52
CA GLN A 270 15.93 -26.58 3.91
C GLN A 270 15.71 -27.66 4.97
N GLY A 271 14.50 -28.24 4.98
CA GLY A 271 14.09 -29.24 5.98
C GLY A 271 13.54 -28.66 7.28
N ALA A 272 13.42 -27.34 7.42
CA ALA A 272 12.70 -26.75 8.53
C ALA A 272 11.20 -27.06 8.42
N GLU A 273 10.63 -27.63 9.48
CA GLU A 273 9.18 -27.94 9.57
C GLU A 273 8.36 -26.73 10.03
N GLU A 274 8.99 -25.75 10.68
CA GLU A 274 8.32 -24.58 11.27
C GLU A 274 9.08 -23.28 10.99
N ILE A 275 8.32 -22.18 10.83
CA ILE A 275 8.86 -20.83 10.74
C ILE A 275 9.13 -20.32 12.16
N THR A 276 10.40 -20.22 12.53
CA THR A 276 10.86 -19.72 13.83
C THR A 276 11.83 -18.56 13.64
N GLY A 277 12.09 -17.77 14.69
CA GLY A 277 13.06 -16.68 14.67
C GLY A 277 14.47 -17.11 14.31
N LEU A 278 14.78 -18.41 14.31
CA LEU A 278 16.05 -18.94 13.81
C LEU A 278 16.21 -18.76 12.29
N CYS A 279 15.13 -18.51 11.53
CA CYS A 279 15.25 -18.19 10.12
C CYS A 279 15.67 -16.73 9.85
N GLY A 280 15.64 -15.87 10.87
CA GLY A 280 16.08 -14.48 10.79
C GLY A 280 17.53 -14.31 11.21
N VAL A 281 18.13 -13.21 10.78
CA VAL A 281 19.47 -12.80 11.22
C VAL A 281 19.48 -12.64 12.74
N ASN A 282 20.48 -13.20 13.42
CA ASN A 282 20.56 -13.12 14.87
C ASN A 282 20.88 -11.68 15.31
N SER A 283 19.88 -10.98 15.82
CA SER A 283 19.99 -9.58 16.23
C SER A 283 20.51 -9.39 17.66
N ALA A 284 20.81 -10.47 18.40
CA ALA A 284 21.18 -10.37 19.82
C ALA A 284 22.41 -9.46 20.09
N ARG A 285 23.22 -9.21 19.07
CA ARG A 285 24.44 -8.39 19.13
C ARG A 285 24.30 -7.03 18.47
N THR A 286 23.14 -6.66 17.93
CA THR A 286 22.93 -5.34 17.30
C THR A 286 22.93 -4.25 18.35
N THR A 287 23.51 -3.09 17.97
CA THR A 287 23.58 -1.89 18.80
C THR A 287 23.57 -0.67 17.90
N ALA A 288 23.53 0.53 18.46
CA ALA A 288 23.73 1.77 17.70
C ALA A 288 25.05 1.86 16.91
N THR A 289 26.02 0.97 17.18
CA THR A 289 27.32 0.90 16.50
C THR A 289 27.58 -0.44 15.81
N ARG A 290 26.60 -1.36 15.81
CA ARG A 290 26.68 -2.66 15.14
C ARG A 290 25.42 -2.87 14.33
N SER A 291 25.55 -2.87 13.01
CA SER A 291 24.46 -3.03 12.07
C SER A 291 24.28 -4.49 11.67
N ILE A 292 23.12 -4.81 11.12
CA ILE A 292 22.92 -6.02 10.32
C ILE A 292 23.24 -5.61 8.88
N SER A 293 24.25 -6.23 8.29
CA SER A 293 24.80 -5.89 6.99
C SER A 293 24.70 -7.09 6.06
N ARG A 294 24.32 -6.84 4.80
CA ARG A 294 24.31 -7.84 3.73
C ARG A 294 25.73 -8.03 3.20
N TYR A 295 26.15 -9.25 2.91
CA TYR A 295 27.46 -9.51 2.31
C TYR A 295 27.59 -8.84 0.94
N PHE A 296 28.78 -8.27 0.69
CA PHE A 296 29.17 -7.75 -0.61
C PHE A 296 30.09 -8.75 -1.33
N PRO A 297 29.96 -8.97 -2.66
CA PRO A 297 28.95 -8.38 -3.55
C PRO A 297 27.55 -8.93 -3.24
N TYR A 298 26.50 -8.10 -3.43
CA TYR A 298 25.12 -8.39 -3.04
C TYR A 298 24.52 -9.59 -3.80
N VAL A 299 24.83 -10.81 -3.34
CA VAL A 299 24.16 -12.04 -3.75
C VAL A 299 22.94 -12.21 -2.85
N ASP A 300 21.78 -12.39 -3.46
CA ASP A 300 20.52 -12.55 -2.75
C ASP A 300 20.03 -13.99 -2.85
N THR A 301 19.97 -14.67 -1.71
CA THR A 301 19.37 -16.00 -1.56
C THR A 301 18.03 -15.92 -0.85
N ASP A 302 17.51 -14.71 -0.65
CA ASP A 302 16.33 -14.38 0.15
C ASP A 302 16.44 -15.00 1.55
N SER A 303 17.62 -15.07 2.16
CA SER A 303 17.78 -15.79 3.43
C SER A 303 18.74 -15.10 4.39
N MET A 304 18.70 -15.51 5.66
CA MET A 304 19.64 -15.00 6.67
C MET A 304 21.12 -15.21 6.32
N LYS A 305 21.44 -16.11 5.37
CA LYS A 305 22.81 -16.39 4.94
C LYS A 305 23.46 -15.21 4.22
N ASP A 306 22.64 -14.32 3.67
CA ASP A 306 23.12 -13.14 2.96
C ASP A 306 23.59 -12.05 3.92
N TRP A 307 23.44 -12.26 5.23
CA TRP A 307 23.58 -11.22 6.23
C TRP A 307 24.51 -11.61 7.39
N TYR A 308 25.04 -10.60 8.06
CA TYR A 308 25.83 -10.74 9.27
C TYR A 308 25.66 -9.50 10.16
N VAL A 309 26.02 -9.62 11.43
CA VAL A 309 26.11 -8.45 12.34
C VAL A 309 27.55 -7.93 12.29
N THR A 310 27.73 -6.64 12.08
CA THR A 310 29.06 -6.02 11.99
C THR A 310 29.73 -5.94 13.37
N GLN A 311 31.07 -5.82 13.35
CA GLN A 311 31.81 -5.38 14.54
C GLN A 311 31.41 -3.97 14.98
N THR A 312 31.83 -3.59 16.20
CA THR A 312 31.61 -2.24 16.74
C THR A 312 32.21 -1.18 15.80
N SER A 313 31.40 -0.18 15.44
CA SER A 313 31.75 0.88 14.48
C SER A 313 32.06 0.37 13.07
N GLY A 314 31.63 -0.86 12.75
CA GLY A 314 31.78 -1.48 11.45
C GLY A 314 30.67 -1.13 10.45
N SER A 315 29.78 -0.18 10.77
CA SER A 315 28.73 0.21 9.84
C SER A 315 29.30 0.89 8.58
N THR A 316 28.70 0.57 7.44
CA THR A 316 29.20 0.89 6.10
C THR A 316 28.21 1.70 5.29
N PHE A 317 27.22 2.32 5.94
CA PHE A 317 26.27 3.21 5.28
C PHE A 317 26.92 4.10 4.21
N GLY A 318 26.34 4.22 3.03
CA GLY A 318 26.75 5.06 1.91
C GLY A 318 27.89 4.52 1.06
N ARG A 319 28.31 3.26 1.24
CA ARG A 319 29.38 2.60 0.49
C ARG A 319 29.20 1.08 0.52
N ASP A 320 30.06 0.37 -0.22
CA ASP A 320 30.07 -1.10 -0.20
C ASP A 320 30.22 -1.63 1.24
N ASN A 321 29.50 -2.71 1.54
CA ASN A 321 29.58 -3.39 2.84
C ASN A 321 30.90 -4.16 2.94
N THR A 322 31.82 -3.67 3.77
CA THR A 322 33.20 -4.23 3.87
C THR A 322 33.63 -4.58 5.30
N SER A 323 32.74 -4.54 6.29
CA SER A 323 33.10 -4.88 7.67
C SER A 323 33.18 -6.39 7.89
N ASP A 324 34.06 -6.83 8.78
CA ASP A 324 34.09 -8.19 9.26
C ASP A 324 32.86 -8.52 10.13
N PRO A 325 32.39 -9.77 10.12
CA PRO A 325 31.39 -10.28 11.06
C PRO A 325 31.83 -10.18 12.53
N TYR A 326 30.86 -9.99 13.42
CA TYR A 326 31.02 -10.04 14.88
C TYR A 326 31.06 -11.46 15.43
#